data_AF-F2RAA2-F1
#
_entry.id   AF-F2RAA2-F1
#
_cell.length_a   1.000
_cell.length_b   1.000
_cell.length_c   1.000
_cell.angle_alpha   90.00
_cell.angle_beta   90.00
_cell.angle_gamma   90.00
#
_symmetry.space_group_name_H-M   'P 1'
#
loop_
_entity.id
_entity.type
_entity.pdbx_description
1 polymer ?
#
loop_
_entity_poly.entity_id
_entity_poly.type
_entity_poly.pdbx_seq_one_letter_code
_entity_poly.pdbx_strand_id
1 'polypeptide(L)'
;MTMLRKPLTAVAPLVLISLLAAGCTDDAKPSATPSASATEKPTATEPPQGENEEEQGKRAKAALETVSLDDPEFVESGLERVREGVHNLSPLKKGKAYKVSVACVGTGNVKVVIADKAPQSVPCDGVPAAQRVENAPAELPIDITATSGAMGMVAWQVISLSS
;
A
#
# COMPACT_ATOMS: atom_id res chain seq x y z
N MET A 1 -35.14 -40.39 -22.09
CA MET A 1 -33.83 -40.56 -22.75
C MET A 1 -32.77 -39.99 -21.83
N THR A 2 -31.90 -40.90 -21.36
CA THR A 2 -30.58 -40.74 -20.71
C THR A 2 -30.32 -39.57 -19.76
N MET A 3 -30.43 -39.87 -18.46
CA MET A 3 -29.63 -39.25 -17.40
C MET A 3 -28.17 -39.72 -17.49
N LEU A 4 -27.22 -38.81 -17.28
CA LEU A 4 -25.81 -39.18 -17.03
C LEU A 4 -25.38 -38.63 -15.67
N ARG A 5 -25.34 -39.51 -14.68
CA ARG A 5 -24.67 -39.32 -13.39
C ARG A 5 -23.16 -39.50 -13.58
N LYS A 6 -22.35 -38.72 -12.87
CA LYS A 6 -20.99 -39.14 -12.52
C LYS A 6 -20.57 -38.61 -11.14
N PRO A 7 -19.79 -39.39 -10.36
CA PRO A 7 -19.70 -39.24 -8.90
C PRO A 7 -18.34 -38.74 -8.39
N LEU A 8 -18.37 -38.28 -7.13
CA LEU A 8 -17.36 -38.25 -6.06
C LEU A 8 -15.86 -38.22 -6.43
N THR A 9 -15.11 -37.30 -5.82
CA THR A 9 -14.21 -37.65 -4.69
C THR A 9 -13.75 -36.39 -3.93
N ALA A 10 -13.83 -36.44 -2.60
CA ALA A 10 -13.27 -35.46 -1.67
C ALA A 10 -12.20 -36.16 -0.83
N VAL A 11 -11.01 -35.58 -0.70
CA VAL A 11 -10.07 -35.79 0.44
C VAL A 11 -9.10 -34.60 0.52
N ALA A 12 -9.20 -33.81 1.59
CA ALA A 12 -8.07 -33.16 2.27
C ALA A 12 -7.71 -34.08 3.48
N PRO A 13 -6.50 -34.09 4.11
CA PRO A 13 -5.76 -32.90 4.59
C PRO A 13 -4.22 -33.07 4.84
N LEU A 14 -3.64 -32.06 5.55
CA LEU A 14 -2.50 -32.08 6.51
C LEU A 14 -1.01 -31.95 6.06
N VAL A 15 -0.46 -30.76 6.36
CA VAL A 15 0.76 -30.40 7.14
C VAL A 15 2.09 -31.13 6.87
N LEU A 16 3.19 -30.38 6.63
CA LEU A 16 4.44 -30.44 7.43
C LEU A 16 5.39 -29.25 7.15
N ILE A 17 5.81 -28.60 8.24
CA ILE A 17 6.83 -27.54 8.33
C ILE A 17 8.22 -28.20 8.42
N SER A 18 9.26 -27.60 7.83
CA SER A 18 10.65 -27.85 8.24
C SER A 18 11.52 -26.61 8.02
N LEU A 19 11.92 -26.00 9.14
CA LEU A 19 12.93 -24.96 9.25
C LEU A 19 14.30 -25.56 8.88
N LEU A 20 15.08 -24.84 8.06
CA LEU A 20 16.53 -25.05 7.96
C LEU A 20 17.22 -23.90 8.69
N ALA A 21 17.47 -24.12 9.98
CA ALA A 21 18.51 -23.42 10.71
C ALA A 21 19.78 -24.28 10.62
N ALA A 22 20.67 -23.95 9.68
CA ALA A 22 22.04 -24.46 9.69
C ALA A 22 22.91 -23.40 10.38
N GLY A 23 23.29 -23.68 11.62
CA GLY A 23 24.33 -22.95 12.33
C GLY A 23 25.70 -23.32 11.76
N CYS A 24 26.53 -22.31 11.49
CA CYS A 24 27.97 -22.48 11.41
C CYS A 24 28.55 -22.13 12.78
N THR A 25 28.92 -23.17 13.51
CA THR A 25 29.82 -23.14 14.66
C THR A 25 31.23 -22.98 14.11
N ASP A 26 31.83 -21.80 14.24
CA ASP A 26 33.28 -21.64 14.14
C ASP A 26 33.85 -21.63 15.56
N ASP A 27 34.22 -22.83 16.02
CA ASP A 27 35.03 -23.03 17.21
C ASP A 27 36.50 -22.80 16.81
N ALA A 28 37.00 -21.60 17.05
CA ALA A 28 38.42 -21.29 16.93
C ALA A 28 38.91 -20.56 18.19
N LYS A 29 39.31 -21.35 19.19
CA LYS A 29 40.15 -20.91 20.29
C LYS A 29 41.61 -20.80 19.82
N PRO A 30 42.27 -19.67 20.07
CA PRO A 30 43.57 -19.74 20.72
C PRO A 30 43.64 -18.84 21.96
N SER A 31 44.17 -19.41 23.05
CA SER A 31 44.58 -18.68 24.25
C SER A 31 45.81 -17.81 23.99
N ALA A 32 45.75 -16.52 24.37
CA ALA A 32 46.85 -15.80 25.01
C ALA A 32 46.32 -14.51 25.70
N THR A 33 46.83 -14.26 26.91
CA THR A 33 46.35 -13.37 27.99
C THR A 33 46.86 -11.90 27.84
N PRO A 34 46.63 -10.99 28.82
CA PRO A 34 45.59 -9.95 28.87
C PRO A 34 46.10 -8.51 28.60
N SER A 35 45.21 -7.59 28.20
CA SER A 35 45.37 -6.16 28.51
C SER A 35 44.03 -5.44 28.55
N ALA A 36 43.90 -4.62 29.59
CA ALA A 36 42.71 -3.90 29.98
C ALA A 36 42.26 -2.89 28.91
N SER A 37 40.95 -2.85 28.66
CA SER A 37 40.20 -1.61 28.42
C SER A 37 38.72 -1.90 28.65
N ALA A 38 38.23 -1.44 29.80
CA ALA A 38 36.81 -1.18 29.96
C ALA A 38 36.45 -0.02 29.02
N THR A 39 35.29 -0.11 28.37
CA THR A 39 34.27 0.96 28.20
C THR A 39 33.40 0.65 26.97
N GLU A 40 32.12 0.41 27.27
CA GLU A 40 30.94 0.61 26.42
C GLU A 40 30.77 -0.27 25.16
N LYS A 41 30.05 -1.37 25.37
CA LYS A 41 29.16 -1.96 24.36
C LYS A 41 28.26 -0.83 23.82
N PRO A 42 28.20 -0.56 22.51
CA PRO A 42 27.19 0.33 21.98
C PRO A 42 25.85 -0.35 22.25
N THR A 43 25.08 0.22 23.17
CA THR A 43 23.63 0.05 23.16
C THR A 43 23.20 0.52 21.78
N ALA A 44 22.92 -0.42 20.89
CA ALA A 44 22.19 -0.13 19.67
C ALA A 44 20.88 0.50 20.14
N THR A 45 20.86 1.83 20.11
CA THR A 45 19.62 2.57 20.17
C THR A 45 18.89 2.14 18.93
N GLU A 46 17.91 1.26 19.11
CA GLU A 46 16.94 0.97 18.05
C GLU A 46 16.44 2.35 17.58
N PRO A 47 16.66 2.72 16.30
CA PRO A 47 16.07 3.96 15.79
C PRO A 47 14.58 3.90 16.11
N PRO A 48 13.92 5.03 16.42
CA PRO A 48 12.47 5.02 16.65
C PRO A 48 11.87 4.22 15.51
N GLN A 49 11.22 3.09 15.84
CA GLN A 49 10.64 2.22 14.82
C GLN A 49 9.62 3.08 14.09
N GLY A 50 10.04 3.63 12.94
CA GLY A 50 9.11 4.25 12.03
C GLY A 50 8.07 3.21 11.68
N GLU A 51 6.82 3.64 11.55
CA GLU A 51 5.73 2.76 11.13
C GLU A 51 6.18 1.98 9.89
N ASN A 52 5.94 0.67 9.90
CA ASN A 52 6.27 -0.15 8.74
C ASN A 52 5.26 0.11 7.59
N GLU A 53 5.57 -0.37 6.39
CA GLU A 53 4.71 -0.15 5.21
C GLU A 53 3.27 -0.66 5.40
N GLU A 54 3.08 -1.74 6.15
CA GLU A 54 1.74 -2.28 6.40
C GLU A 54 0.90 -1.31 7.25
N GLU A 55 1.48 -0.76 8.31
CA GLU A 55 0.84 0.23 9.18
C GLU A 55 0.55 1.53 8.43
N GLN A 56 1.52 2.02 7.66
CA GLN A 56 1.35 3.19 6.80
C GLN A 56 0.22 2.97 5.78
N GLY A 57 0.17 1.79 5.16
CA GLY A 57 -0.87 1.46 4.19
C GLY A 57 -2.26 1.37 4.80
N LYS A 58 -2.37 0.82 6.03
CA LYS A 58 -3.63 0.82 6.79
C LYS A 58 -4.09 2.24 7.09
N ARG A 59 -3.19 3.12 7.56
CA ARG A 59 -3.50 4.52 7.82
C ARG A 59 -3.89 5.28 6.56
N ALA A 60 -3.18 5.07 5.45
CA ALA A 60 -3.49 5.70 4.18
C ALA A 60 -4.91 5.32 3.69
N LYS A 61 -5.27 4.03 3.77
CA LYS A 61 -6.63 3.57 3.45
C LYS A 61 -7.69 4.14 4.40
N ALA A 62 -7.41 4.15 5.70
CA ALA A 62 -8.36 4.63 6.71
C ALA A 62 -8.60 6.15 6.64
N ALA A 63 -7.67 6.91 6.06
CA ALA A 63 -7.82 8.34 5.83
C ALA A 63 -8.81 8.67 4.70
N LEU A 64 -9.14 7.71 3.83
CA LEU A 64 -10.12 7.88 2.77
C LEU A 64 -11.55 7.70 3.31
N GLU A 65 -12.54 7.99 2.47
CA GLU A 65 -13.93 7.89 2.87
C GLU A 65 -14.36 6.44 3.09
N THR A 66 -15.11 6.22 4.17
CA THR A 66 -15.65 4.92 4.56
C THR A 66 -16.92 4.61 3.78
N VAL A 67 -16.76 4.41 2.47
CA VAL A 67 -17.81 3.88 1.61
C VAL A 67 -17.73 2.35 1.63
N SER A 68 -18.87 1.67 1.78
CA SER A 68 -18.92 0.22 1.69
C SER A 68 -18.51 -0.24 0.29
N LEU A 69 -17.78 -1.34 0.17
CA LEU A 69 -17.42 -1.91 -1.13
C LEU A 69 -18.66 -2.38 -1.93
N ASP A 70 -19.76 -2.64 -1.23
CA ASP A 70 -21.06 -3.00 -1.83
C ASP A 70 -21.94 -1.78 -2.14
N ASP A 71 -21.47 -0.57 -1.83
CA ASP A 71 -22.20 0.66 -2.11
C ASP A 71 -22.21 0.91 -3.63
N PRO A 72 -23.37 1.19 -4.26
CA PRO A 72 -23.42 1.55 -5.68
C PRO A 72 -22.63 2.81 -6.04
N GLU A 73 -22.27 3.65 -5.07
CA GLU A 73 -21.40 4.81 -5.25
C GLU A 73 -19.92 4.45 -5.27
N PHE A 74 -19.51 3.33 -4.68
CA PHE A 74 -18.13 2.86 -4.76
C PHE A 74 -17.81 2.41 -6.19
N VAL A 75 -16.74 2.98 -6.76
CA VAL A 75 -16.26 2.58 -8.08
C VAL A 75 -15.06 1.67 -7.93
N GLU A 76 -13.99 2.20 -7.33
CA GLU A 76 -12.74 1.46 -7.14
C GLU A 76 -11.83 2.17 -6.12
N SER A 77 -10.80 1.46 -5.69
CA SER A 77 -9.74 1.99 -4.84
C SER A 77 -8.45 1.20 -5.02
N GLY A 78 -7.33 1.80 -4.65
CA GLY A 78 -6.02 1.14 -4.67
C GLY A 78 -5.12 1.62 -3.54
N LEU A 79 -4.02 0.88 -3.35
CA LEU A 79 -2.95 1.18 -2.40
C LEU A 79 -1.63 0.79 -3.06
N GLU A 80 -0.67 1.69 -3.03
CA GLU A 80 0.64 1.47 -3.64
C GLU A 80 1.76 2.09 -2.80
N ARG A 81 2.99 1.60 -2.98
CA ARG A 81 4.18 2.24 -2.44
C ARG A 81 4.41 3.55 -3.18
N VAL A 82 4.72 4.62 -2.44
CA VAL A 82 4.96 5.96 -3.00
C VAL A 82 6.01 5.94 -4.12
N ARG A 83 7.05 5.12 -3.98
CA ARG A 83 8.15 5.02 -4.95
C ARG A 83 7.76 4.37 -6.28
N GLU A 84 6.78 3.46 -6.26
CA GLU A 84 6.28 2.81 -7.47
C GLU A 84 5.29 3.72 -8.19
N GLY A 85 4.52 4.52 -7.43
CA GLY A 85 3.54 5.44 -7.97
C GLY A 85 2.29 4.73 -8.49
N VAL A 86 1.26 5.50 -8.80
CA VAL A 86 -0.01 5.00 -9.33
C VAL A 86 -0.16 5.48 -10.76
N HIS A 87 -0.43 4.56 -11.67
CA HIS A 87 -0.74 4.85 -13.06
C HIS A 87 -2.00 4.06 -13.44
N ASN A 88 -3.17 4.59 -13.07
CA ASN A 88 -4.45 3.92 -13.26
C ASN A 88 -5.27 4.56 -14.38
N LEU A 89 -6.05 3.73 -15.09
CA LEU A 89 -7.04 4.18 -16.05
C LEU A 89 -8.42 3.63 -15.64
N SER A 90 -9.17 4.48 -14.93
CA SER A 90 -10.45 4.13 -14.29
C SER A 90 -11.60 4.07 -15.30
N PRO A 91 -12.28 2.94 -15.49
CA PRO A 91 -13.46 2.87 -16.37
C PRO A 91 -14.69 3.48 -15.67
N LEU A 92 -15.21 4.58 -16.22
CA LEU A 92 -16.32 5.36 -15.65
C LEU A 92 -17.52 5.46 -16.59
N LYS A 93 -18.68 5.82 -16.02
CA LYS A 93 -19.84 6.22 -16.81
C LYS A 93 -19.62 7.65 -17.30
N LYS A 94 -19.47 7.79 -18.62
CA LYS A 94 -19.26 9.09 -19.28
C LYS A 94 -20.35 10.10 -18.89
N GLY A 95 -19.93 11.34 -18.63
CA GLY A 95 -20.82 12.46 -18.33
C GLY A 95 -21.33 12.51 -16.89
N LYS A 96 -20.93 11.57 -16.02
CA LYS A 96 -21.28 11.59 -14.59
C LYS A 96 -20.25 12.35 -13.76
N ALA A 97 -20.65 12.68 -12.54
CA ALA A 97 -19.81 13.34 -11.56
C ALA A 97 -19.16 12.32 -10.63
N TYR A 98 -17.88 12.50 -10.35
CA TYR A 98 -17.09 11.63 -9.49
C TYR A 98 -16.24 12.45 -8.54
N LYS A 99 -15.82 11.81 -7.45
CA LYS A 99 -14.79 12.32 -6.55
C LYS A 99 -13.65 11.33 -6.50
N VAL A 100 -12.45 11.84 -6.71
CA VAL A 100 -11.21 11.10 -6.52
C VAL A 100 -10.55 11.60 -5.24
N SER A 101 -10.28 10.71 -4.30
CA SER A 101 -9.61 11.00 -3.04
C SER A 101 -8.27 10.29 -3.00
N VAL A 102 -7.25 10.96 -2.46
CA VAL A 102 -5.88 10.44 -2.32
C VAL A 102 -5.39 10.76 -0.91
N ALA A 103 -4.78 9.79 -0.24
CA ALA A 103 -4.10 9.99 1.04
C ALA A 103 -2.73 9.34 0.98
N CYS A 104 -1.69 10.09 1.37
CA CYS A 104 -0.33 9.57 1.46
C CYS A 104 0.11 9.56 2.92
N VAL A 105 0.81 8.51 3.36
CA VAL A 105 1.39 8.38 4.70
C VAL A 105 2.86 8.00 4.57
N GLY A 106 3.74 8.77 5.20
CA GLY A 106 5.19 8.56 5.18
C GLY A 106 5.94 9.89 5.23
N THR A 107 6.80 10.14 4.24
CA THR A 107 7.62 11.36 4.16
C THR A 107 7.63 11.96 2.76
N GLY A 108 7.81 13.27 2.68
CA GLY A 108 7.81 14.01 1.42
C GLY A 108 6.41 14.27 0.89
N ASN A 109 6.30 14.39 -0.44
CA ASN A 109 5.05 14.69 -1.13
C ASN A 109 4.90 13.79 -2.37
N VAL A 110 3.66 13.58 -2.78
CA VAL A 110 3.34 13.05 -4.11
C VAL A 110 2.76 14.15 -5.00
N LYS A 111 2.92 14.01 -6.31
CA LYS A 111 2.26 14.81 -7.33
C LYS A 111 1.11 13.98 -7.88
N VAL A 112 -0.11 14.51 -7.80
CA VAL A 112 -1.34 13.89 -8.29
C VAL A 112 -1.81 14.62 -9.54
N VAL A 113 -2.13 13.87 -10.59
CA VAL A 113 -2.74 14.36 -11.83
C VAL A 113 -3.96 13.50 -12.13
N ILE A 114 -5.11 14.14 -12.30
CA ILE A 114 -6.40 13.49 -12.58
C ILE A 114 -6.94 14.06 -13.88
N ALA A 115 -7.01 13.24 -14.94
CA ALA A 115 -7.32 13.71 -16.29
C ALA A 115 -6.46 14.95 -16.68
N ASP A 116 -7.10 15.93 -17.31
CA ASP A 116 -6.45 17.15 -17.80
C ASP A 116 -6.41 18.27 -16.73
N LYS A 117 -6.61 17.93 -15.45
CA LYS A 117 -6.58 18.91 -14.36
C LYS A 117 -5.14 19.29 -14.01
N ALA A 118 -4.98 20.48 -13.44
CA ALA A 118 -3.69 20.95 -12.96
C ALA A 118 -3.11 19.97 -11.91
N PRO A 119 -1.81 19.64 -11.98
CA PRO A 119 -1.17 18.80 -10.98
C PRO A 119 -1.29 19.39 -9.58
N GLN A 120 -1.54 18.53 -8.60
CA GLN A 120 -1.63 18.89 -7.19
C GLN A 120 -0.53 18.20 -6.40
N SER A 121 0.11 18.93 -5.48
CA SER A 121 1.02 18.31 -4.49
C SER A 121 0.23 17.87 -3.27
N VAL A 122 0.41 16.63 -2.83
CA VAL A 122 -0.23 16.03 -1.66
C VAL A 122 0.87 15.59 -0.67
N PRO A 123 0.90 16.13 0.55
CA PRO A 123 1.83 15.70 1.58
C PRO A 123 1.59 14.26 2.02
N CYS A 124 2.64 13.58 2.47
CA CYS A 124 2.55 12.25 3.04
C CYS A 124 2.32 12.26 4.57
N ASP A 125 1.41 13.11 5.03
CA ASP A 125 1.06 13.31 6.45
C ASP A 125 -0.20 12.56 6.90
N GLY A 126 -0.87 11.85 5.98
CA GLY A 126 -2.11 11.12 6.21
C GLY A 126 -3.37 11.94 6.06
N VAL A 127 -3.29 13.21 5.66
CA VAL A 127 -4.48 14.03 5.37
C VAL A 127 -4.93 13.78 3.92
N PRO A 128 -6.20 13.40 3.69
CA PRO A 128 -6.68 13.14 2.34
C PRO A 128 -6.85 14.45 1.56
N ALA A 129 -6.48 14.41 0.29
CA ALA A 129 -6.85 15.40 -0.72
C ALA A 129 -7.94 14.82 -1.62
N ALA A 130 -8.95 15.62 -1.96
CA ALA A 130 -10.04 15.20 -2.82
C ALA A 130 -10.26 16.17 -3.98
N GLN A 131 -10.56 15.63 -5.15
CA GLN A 131 -10.88 16.40 -6.34
C GLN A 131 -12.15 15.88 -7.01
N ARG A 132 -13.07 16.81 -7.31
CA ARG A 132 -14.27 16.50 -8.10
C ARG A 132 -13.97 16.52 -9.59
N VAL A 133 -14.52 15.54 -10.30
CA VAL A 133 -14.51 15.42 -11.75
C VAL A 133 -15.96 15.51 -12.22
N GLU A 134 -16.31 16.63 -12.85
CA GLU A 134 -17.60 16.82 -13.49
C GLU A 134 -17.54 16.34 -14.94
N ASN A 135 -18.67 15.87 -15.48
CA ASN A 135 -18.77 15.40 -16.87
C ASN A 135 -17.64 14.44 -17.27
N ALA A 136 -17.38 13.42 -16.45
CA ALA A 136 -16.20 12.58 -16.59
C ALA A 136 -16.10 11.87 -17.95
N PRO A 137 -14.88 11.61 -18.44
CA PRO A 137 -14.66 10.73 -19.60
C PRO A 137 -15.10 9.29 -19.29
N ALA A 138 -15.15 8.45 -20.33
CA ALA A 138 -15.40 7.01 -20.13
C ALA A 138 -14.21 6.30 -19.46
N GLU A 139 -13.01 6.85 -19.60
CA GLU A 139 -11.79 6.37 -18.98
C GLU A 139 -11.09 7.56 -18.32
N LEU A 140 -10.92 7.51 -17.01
CA LEU A 140 -10.31 8.59 -16.23
C LEU A 140 -8.87 8.20 -15.85
N PRO A 141 -7.85 8.85 -16.43
CA PRO A 141 -6.47 8.60 -16.03
C PRO A 141 -6.20 9.25 -14.67
N ILE A 142 -5.55 8.49 -13.78
CA ILE A 142 -5.10 8.91 -12.46
C ILE A 142 -3.61 8.58 -12.37
N ASP A 143 -2.80 9.62 -12.23
CA ASP A 143 -1.35 9.51 -12.08
C ASP A 143 -0.94 10.07 -10.72
N ILE A 144 -0.21 9.29 -9.93
CA ILE A 144 0.34 9.71 -8.65
C ILE A 144 1.82 9.34 -8.63
N THR A 145 2.69 10.34 -8.62
CA THR A 145 4.13 10.15 -8.69
C THR A 145 4.85 10.73 -7.48
N ALA A 146 5.86 10.03 -6.97
CA ALA A 146 6.71 10.54 -5.91
C ALA A 146 7.43 11.83 -6.34
N THR A 147 7.50 12.81 -5.43
CA THR A 147 8.53 13.84 -5.50
C THR A 147 9.85 13.29 -4.97
N SER A 148 10.98 13.93 -5.32
CA SER A 148 12.30 13.44 -4.96
C SER A 148 12.43 13.18 -3.45
N GLY A 149 12.86 11.98 -3.07
CA GLY A 149 13.03 11.58 -1.67
C GLY A 149 11.75 11.14 -0.95
N ALA A 150 10.57 11.18 -1.59
CA ALA A 150 9.33 10.75 -0.95
C ALA A 150 9.31 9.23 -0.71
N MET A 151 8.72 8.82 0.41
CA MET A 151 8.61 7.42 0.84
C MET A 151 7.30 7.18 1.57
N GLY A 152 6.84 5.93 1.56
CA GLY A 152 5.68 5.47 2.32
C GLY A 152 4.63 4.83 1.44
N MET A 153 3.37 4.96 1.83
CA MET A 153 2.22 4.35 1.15
C MET A 153 1.22 5.41 0.71
N VAL A 154 0.63 5.24 -0.47
CA VAL A 154 -0.43 6.09 -0.99
C VAL A 154 -1.66 5.26 -1.32
N ALA A 155 -2.79 5.66 -0.75
CA ALA A 155 -4.10 5.10 -1.07
C ALA A 155 -4.89 6.10 -1.93
N TRP A 156 -5.72 5.56 -2.81
CA TRP A 156 -6.63 6.36 -3.63
C TRP A 156 -7.98 5.65 -3.77
N GLN A 157 -9.03 6.43 -4.03
CA GLN A 157 -10.39 5.95 -4.16
C GLN A 157 -11.15 6.83 -5.15
N VAL A 158 -12.01 6.19 -5.95
CA VAL A 158 -12.98 6.85 -6.82
C VAL A 158 -14.37 6.48 -6.35
N ILE A 159 -15.21 7.49 -6.13
CA ILE A 159 -16.63 7.29 -5.85
C ILE A 159 -17.49 8.13 -6.81
N SER A 160 -18.63 7.59 -7.19
CA SER A 160 -19.67 8.31 -7.91
C SER A 160 -20.32 9.33 -6.99
N LEU A 161 -20.55 10.54 -7.50
CA LEU A 161 -21.39 11.53 -6.83
C LEU A 161 -22.79 11.37 -7.41
N SER A 162 -23.68 10.74 -6.66
CA SER A 162 -25.09 10.63 -7.02
C SER A 162 -25.66 12.02 -7.31
N SER A 163 -26.26 12.17 -8.49
CA SER A 163 -26.98 13.37 -8.93
C SER A 163 -28.43 13.35 -8.47
#